data_AF-A0A927S6D8-F1
#
_entry.id   AF-A0A927S6D8-F1
#
_cell.length_a   1.000
_cell.length_b   1.000
_cell.length_c   1.000
_cell.angle_alpha   90.00
_cell.angle_beta   90.00
_cell.angle_gamma   90.00
#
_symmetry.space_group_name_H-M   'P 1'
#
loop_
_entity.id
_entity.type
_entity.pdbx_description
1 polymer ?
#
loop_
_entity_poly.entity_id
_entity_poly.type
_entity_poly.pdbx_seq_one_letter_code
_entity_poly.pdbx_strand_id
1 'polypeptide(L)'
;MKNKEHGLKNAFKRFRAYLKTPNALRLLIYMVTVALCLAMFIAAISPVRYDLRIGMVPTHTIAATKDVVDVNATERNRQAAAAAVTPTYKYQENITGEVLVALDHVFTQLSAVRQYAETLPDMSDKRTFTEEELSYARSMLTLLSLRDYQLTTLMRTPLDEINTLHTNLYTATQNTMNGHVTEGQEYTAVQSILQIVGFRTGTGLLQNVALPVLNTCIRANMVIDQEATDAARQAAGNAVEEVIYK
;
A
#
# COMPACT_ATOMS: atom_id res chain seq x y z
N MET A 1 -103.17 19.60 0.58
CA MET A 1 -101.85 20.06 0.05
C MET A 1 -101.56 21.57 0.21
N LYS A 2 -102.36 22.38 0.92
CA LYS A 2 -102.16 23.85 1.02
C LYS A 2 -101.25 24.35 2.17
N ASN A 3 -100.85 23.47 3.11
CA ASN A 3 -100.20 23.92 4.35
C ASN A 3 -98.65 23.92 4.32
N LYS A 4 -98.01 23.22 3.37
CA LYS A 4 -96.54 23.24 3.21
C LYS A 4 -96.04 24.47 2.45
N GLU A 5 -96.83 25.01 1.51
CA GLU A 5 -96.43 26.22 0.76
C GLU A 5 -96.43 27.50 1.60
N HIS A 6 -97.35 27.63 2.57
CA HIS A 6 -97.42 28.80 3.44
C HIS A 6 -96.23 28.89 4.41
N GLY A 7 -95.74 27.75 4.91
CA GLY A 7 -94.55 27.69 5.76
C GLY A 7 -93.26 28.10 5.03
N LEU A 8 -93.09 27.64 3.79
CA LEU A 8 -91.92 28.00 2.97
C LEU A 8 -91.94 29.47 2.54
N LYS A 9 -93.12 29.99 2.15
CA LYS A 9 -93.32 31.40 1.78
C LYS A 9 -93.10 32.35 2.97
N ASN A 10 -93.52 31.95 4.18
CA ASN A 10 -93.28 32.73 5.41
C ASN A 10 -91.82 32.65 5.88
N ALA A 11 -91.15 31.50 5.75
CA ALA A 11 -89.72 31.37 6.00
C ALA A 11 -88.91 32.27 5.05
N PHE A 12 -89.24 32.27 3.75
CA PHE A 12 -88.60 33.17 2.77
C PHE A 12 -88.87 34.65 3.05
N LYS A 13 -90.08 35.02 3.49
CA LYS A 13 -90.41 36.42 3.85
C LYS A 13 -89.64 36.89 5.09
N ARG A 14 -89.54 36.03 6.11
CA ARG A 14 -88.74 36.29 7.33
C ARG A 14 -87.24 36.33 7.03
N PHE A 15 -86.75 35.46 6.17
CA PHE A 15 -85.36 35.44 5.72
C PHE A 15 -85.01 36.71 4.92
N ARG A 16 -85.90 37.13 4.00
CA ARG A 16 -85.74 38.37 3.23
C ARG A 16 -85.86 39.65 4.07
N ALA A 17 -86.65 39.61 5.15
CA ALA A 17 -86.70 40.68 6.14
C ALA A 17 -85.44 40.71 7.02
N TYR A 18 -84.89 39.54 7.38
CA TYR A 18 -83.63 39.42 8.11
C TYR A 18 -82.44 39.92 7.30
N LEU A 19 -82.43 39.65 5.98
CA LEU A 19 -81.44 40.20 5.02
C LEU A 19 -81.42 41.74 4.94
N LYS A 20 -82.48 42.43 5.38
CA LYS A 20 -82.54 43.90 5.44
C LYS A 20 -82.15 44.48 6.80
N THR A 21 -81.75 43.64 7.76
CA THR A 21 -81.27 44.10 9.08
C THR A 21 -79.76 44.37 9.05
N PRO A 22 -79.27 45.35 9.82
CA PRO A 22 -77.84 45.70 9.84
C PRO A 22 -76.95 44.53 10.32
N ASN A 23 -77.49 43.59 11.09
CA ASN A 23 -76.75 42.43 11.59
C ASN A 23 -76.51 41.36 10.52
N ALA A 24 -77.46 41.17 9.58
CA ALA A 24 -77.26 40.25 8.46
C ALA A 24 -76.18 40.75 7.48
N LEU A 25 -76.12 42.08 7.27
CA LEU A 25 -75.04 42.70 6.50
C LEU A 25 -73.67 42.49 7.18
N ARG A 26 -73.58 42.66 8.50
CA ARG A 26 -72.35 42.38 9.27
C ARG A 26 -71.91 40.92 9.17
N LEU A 27 -72.84 39.96 9.28
CA LEU A 27 -72.56 38.54 9.11
C LEU A 27 -72.03 38.22 7.70
N LEU A 28 -72.63 38.82 6.67
CA LEU A 28 -72.19 38.65 5.29
C LEU A 28 -70.78 39.23 5.07
N ILE A 29 -70.49 40.40 5.64
CA ILE A 29 -69.15 40.98 5.62
C ILE A 29 -68.16 40.03 6.29
N TYR A 30 -68.45 39.50 7.49
CA TYR A 30 -67.58 38.53 8.16
C TYR A 30 -67.33 37.27 7.31
N MET A 31 -68.36 36.70 6.70
CA MET A 31 -68.23 35.53 5.82
C MET A 31 -67.34 35.82 4.61
N VAL A 32 -67.52 36.99 3.98
CA VAL A 32 -66.69 37.41 2.84
C VAL A 32 -65.23 37.60 3.28
N THR A 33 -65.00 38.26 4.42
CA THR A 33 -63.65 38.47 4.94
C THR A 33 -62.95 37.15 5.27
N VAL A 34 -63.65 36.20 5.91
CA VAL A 34 -63.11 34.87 6.22
C VAL A 34 -62.79 34.10 4.94
N ALA A 35 -63.69 34.11 3.95
CA ALA A 35 -63.44 33.45 2.67
C ALA A 35 -62.25 34.06 1.92
N LEU A 36 -62.11 35.39 1.97
CA LEU A 36 -60.99 36.10 1.36
C LEU A 36 -59.66 35.73 2.04
N CYS A 37 -59.63 35.72 3.37
CA CYS A 37 -58.46 35.29 4.14
C CYS A 37 -58.09 33.83 3.84
N LEU A 38 -59.06 32.92 3.79
CA LEU A 38 -58.85 31.51 3.49
C LEU A 38 -58.24 31.31 2.09
N ALA A 39 -58.79 32.00 1.07
CA ALA A 39 -58.29 31.93 -0.29
C ALA A 39 -56.84 32.43 -0.39
N MET A 40 -56.50 33.50 0.34
CA MET A 40 -55.15 34.04 0.39
C MET A 40 -54.15 33.04 1.02
N PHE A 41 -54.55 32.35 2.10
CA PHE A 41 -53.70 31.32 2.72
C PHE A 41 -53.50 30.09 1.81
N ILE A 42 -54.54 29.62 1.11
CA ILE A 42 -54.42 28.49 0.19
C ILE A 42 -53.48 28.85 -0.97
N ALA A 43 -53.61 30.05 -1.53
CA ALA A 43 -52.74 30.51 -2.62
C ALA A 43 -51.28 30.69 -2.17
N ALA A 44 -51.05 31.17 -0.94
CA ALA A 44 -49.70 31.39 -0.42
C ALA A 44 -48.99 30.09 -0.01
N ILE A 45 -49.72 29.11 0.51
CA ILE A 45 -49.15 27.87 1.06
C ILE A 45 -49.10 26.76 0.00
N SER A 46 -49.86 26.87 -1.10
CA SER A 46 -49.88 25.84 -2.14
C SER A 46 -48.49 25.64 -2.76
N PRO A 47 -47.85 24.48 -2.56
CA PRO A 47 -46.54 24.22 -3.13
C PRO A 47 -46.63 24.06 -4.65
N VAL A 48 -45.60 24.50 -5.36
CA VAL A 48 -45.46 24.28 -6.81
C VAL A 48 -45.33 22.77 -7.05
N ARG A 49 -46.24 22.18 -7.81
CA ARG A 49 -46.22 20.75 -8.16
C ARG A 49 -45.50 20.57 -9.50
N TYR A 50 -44.45 19.75 -9.52
CA TYR A 50 -43.75 19.37 -10.73
C TYR A 50 -44.21 17.95 -11.15
N ASP A 51 -44.65 17.76 -12.40
CA ASP A 51 -44.93 16.43 -12.97
C ASP A 51 -43.63 15.89 -13.58
N LEU A 52 -42.92 15.04 -12.84
CA LEU A 52 -41.64 14.46 -13.25
C LEU A 52 -41.87 13.08 -13.87
N ARG A 53 -41.35 12.87 -15.08
CA ARG A 53 -41.42 11.61 -15.85
C ARG A 53 -40.04 11.23 -16.34
N ILE A 54 -39.77 9.93 -16.37
CA ILE A 54 -38.47 9.37 -16.77
C ILE A 54 -38.21 9.72 -18.25
N GLY A 55 -37.06 10.37 -18.52
CA GLY A 55 -36.64 10.75 -19.88
C GLY A 55 -36.88 12.21 -20.28
N MET A 56 -37.42 13.06 -19.41
CA MET A 56 -37.55 14.49 -19.68
C MET A 56 -36.25 15.26 -19.43
N VAL A 57 -35.96 16.24 -20.28
CA VAL A 57 -34.84 17.19 -20.07
C VAL A 57 -35.26 18.21 -19.01
N PRO A 58 -34.53 18.37 -17.89
CA PRO A 58 -34.90 19.32 -16.84
C PRO A 58 -34.81 20.76 -17.32
N THR A 59 -35.87 21.56 -17.13
CA THR A 59 -35.86 23.01 -17.37
C THR A 59 -35.38 23.82 -16.16
N HIS A 60 -35.34 23.19 -14.98
CA HIS A 60 -34.90 23.79 -13.72
C HIS A 60 -34.02 22.82 -12.92
N THR A 61 -32.95 23.35 -12.32
CA THR A 61 -32.07 22.59 -11.42
C THR A 61 -32.75 22.45 -10.06
N ILE A 62 -33.13 21.23 -9.70
CA ILE A 62 -33.60 20.90 -8.35
C ILE A 62 -32.38 20.43 -7.56
N ALA A 63 -31.91 21.25 -6.62
CA ALA A 63 -30.81 20.85 -5.74
C ALA A 63 -31.32 19.83 -4.72
N ALA A 64 -30.58 18.73 -4.52
CA ALA A 64 -30.87 17.81 -3.43
C ALA A 64 -30.78 18.55 -2.09
N THR A 65 -31.72 18.26 -1.18
CA THR A 65 -31.69 18.82 0.17
C THR A 65 -30.64 18.16 1.06
N LYS A 66 -30.08 17.02 0.62
CA LYS A 66 -29.01 16.31 1.31
C LYS A 66 -28.04 15.73 0.29
N ASP A 67 -26.77 16.01 0.54
CA ASP A 67 -25.65 15.37 -0.11
C ASP A 67 -25.49 13.94 0.44
N VAL A 68 -25.33 12.95 -0.43
CA VAL A 68 -25.08 11.56 -0.03
C VAL A 68 -23.64 11.21 -0.35
N VAL A 69 -22.90 10.83 0.68
CA VAL A 69 -21.52 10.35 0.54
C VAL A 69 -21.53 8.93 -0.04
N ASP A 70 -20.79 8.72 -1.13
CA ASP A 70 -20.50 7.40 -1.65
C ASP A 70 -19.38 6.77 -0.81
N VAL A 71 -19.80 6.03 0.21
CA VAL A 71 -18.89 5.30 1.10
C VAL A 71 -18.01 4.33 0.30
N ASN A 72 -18.55 3.68 -0.73
CA ASN A 72 -17.80 2.67 -1.49
C ASN A 72 -16.76 3.30 -2.41
N ALA A 73 -17.12 4.37 -3.14
CA ALA A 73 -16.16 5.09 -3.97
C ALA A 73 -15.08 5.77 -3.12
N THR A 74 -15.47 6.35 -1.98
CA THR A 74 -14.53 6.95 -1.03
C THR A 74 -13.56 5.90 -0.49
N GLU A 75 -14.04 4.77 0.01
CA GLU A 75 -13.17 3.69 0.51
C GLU A 75 -12.27 3.09 -0.57
N ARG A 76 -12.76 2.93 -1.80
CA ARG A 76 -11.91 2.52 -2.93
C ARG A 76 -10.79 3.51 -3.19
N ASN A 77 -11.09 4.81 -3.15
CA ASN A 77 -10.08 5.86 -3.34
C ASN A 77 -9.07 5.88 -2.18
N ARG A 78 -9.53 5.67 -0.94
CA ARG A 78 -8.66 5.52 0.25
C ARG A 78 -7.72 4.33 0.11
N GLN A 79 -8.24 3.18 -0.32
CA GLN A 79 -7.42 1.98 -0.55
C GLN A 79 -6.42 2.17 -1.69
N ALA A 80 -6.84 2.81 -2.79
CA ALA A 80 -5.95 3.13 -3.89
C ALA A 80 -4.82 4.09 -3.46
N ALA A 81 -5.15 5.12 -2.67
CA ALA A 81 -4.16 6.04 -2.12
C ALA A 81 -3.19 5.34 -1.16
N ALA A 82 -3.69 4.48 -0.27
CA ALA A 82 -2.86 3.68 0.62
C ALA A 82 -1.95 2.70 -0.15
N ALA A 83 -2.46 2.06 -1.21
CA ALA A 83 -1.68 1.15 -2.04
C ALA A 83 -0.60 1.86 -2.87
N ALA A 84 -0.80 3.14 -3.19
CA ALA A 84 0.18 3.96 -3.92
C ALA A 84 1.34 4.46 -3.04
N VAL A 85 1.28 4.29 -1.71
CA VAL A 85 2.35 4.73 -0.80
C VAL A 85 3.57 3.83 -0.94
N THR A 86 4.70 4.44 -1.31
CA THR A 86 6.01 3.79 -1.36
C THR A 86 6.47 3.36 0.04
N PRO A 87 7.06 2.17 0.21
CA PRO A 87 7.63 1.74 1.48
C PRO A 87 8.71 2.71 1.99
N THR A 88 8.67 2.99 3.30
CA THR A 88 9.73 3.74 3.98
C THR A 88 10.77 2.76 4.47
N TYR A 89 12.05 3.05 4.25
CA TYR A 89 13.16 2.18 4.67
C TYR A 89 13.89 2.76 5.87
N LYS A 90 14.32 1.88 6.77
CA LYS A 90 15.10 2.21 7.95
C LYS A 90 16.43 1.48 7.95
N TYR A 91 17.50 2.23 8.24
CA TYR A 91 18.84 1.69 8.35
C TYR A 91 19.00 0.86 9.64
N GLN A 92 19.57 -0.32 9.50
CA GLN A 92 19.94 -1.19 10.60
C GLN A 92 21.45 -1.18 10.80
N GLU A 93 21.91 -0.48 11.83
CA GLU A 93 23.34 -0.23 12.08
C GLU A 93 24.15 -1.52 12.30
N ASN A 94 23.55 -2.54 12.91
CA ASN A 94 24.24 -3.78 13.29
C ASN A 94 24.49 -4.73 12.11
N ILE A 95 23.66 -4.68 11.06
CA ILE A 95 23.69 -5.68 9.99
C ILE A 95 25.00 -5.62 9.22
N THR A 96 25.50 -4.42 8.92
CA THR A 96 26.78 -4.26 8.23
C THR A 96 27.91 -4.94 8.99
N GLY A 97 27.98 -4.77 10.32
CA GLY A 97 28.98 -5.43 11.15
C GLY A 97 28.83 -6.95 11.17
N GLU A 98 27.59 -7.45 11.33
CA GLU A 98 27.33 -8.89 11.31
C GLU A 98 27.69 -9.55 9.98
N VAL A 99 27.44 -8.89 8.85
CA VAL A 99 27.78 -9.40 7.51
C VAL A 99 29.30 -9.52 7.35
N LEU A 100 30.06 -8.52 7.81
CA LEU A 100 31.53 -8.55 7.76
C LEU A 100 32.11 -9.66 8.66
N VAL A 101 31.58 -9.81 9.87
CA VAL A 101 31.97 -10.90 10.78
C VAL A 101 31.63 -12.27 10.18
N ALA A 102 30.45 -12.43 9.58
CA ALA A 102 30.08 -13.66 8.90
C ALA A 102 31.03 -13.98 7.73
N LEU A 103 31.44 -12.96 6.98
CA LEU A 103 32.41 -13.11 5.89
C LEU A 103 33.76 -13.60 6.43
N ASP A 104 34.27 -13.02 7.52
CA ASP A 104 35.52 -13.46 8.16
C ASP A 104 35.46 -14.91 8.65
N HIS A 105 34.34 -15.32 9.25
CA HIS A 105 34.15 -16.69 9.69
C HIS A 105 34.13 -17.68 8.53
N VAL A 106 33.45 -17.35 7.43
CA VAL A 106 33.45 -18.18 6.21
C VAL A 106 34.88 -18.28 5.66
N PHE A 107 35.61 -17.19 5.56
CA PHE A 107 37.00 -17.20 5.08
C PHE A 107 37.94 -18.00 5.96
N THR A 108 37.73 -18.00 7.29
CA THR A 108 38.48 -18.87 8.21
C THR A 108 38.28 -20.35 7.86
N GLN A 109 37.06 -20.76 7.52
CA GLN A 109 36.77 -22.13 7.09
C GLN A 109 37.37 -22.46 5.72
N LEU A 110 37.31 -21.52 4.77
CA LEU A 110 37.92 -21.68 3.45
C LEU A 110 39.44 -21.87 3.54
N SER A 111 40.10 -21.06 4.37
CA SER A 111 41.54 -21.18 4.64
C SER A 111 41.89 -22.50 5.32
N ALA A 112 41.05 -23.01 6.23
CA ALA A 112 41.25 -24.33 6.85
C ALA A 112 41.16 -25.47 5.82
N VAL A 113 40.18 -25.41 4.90
CA VAL A 113 40.06 -26.38 3.80
C VAL A 113 41.30 -26.32 2.90
N ARG A 114 41.80 -25.13 2.61
CA ARG A 114 43.04 -24.97 1.83
C ARG A 114 44.25 -25.53 2.57
N GLN A 115 44.38 -25.25 3.86
CA GLN A 115 45.48 -25.77 4.69
C GLN A 115 45.45 -27.31 4.74
N TYR A 116 44.27 -27.92 4.83
CA TYR A 116 44.12 -29.37 4.68
C TYR A 116 44.63 -29.86 3.33
N ALA A 117 44.25 -29.20 2.24
CA ALA A 117 44.71 -29.59 0.91
C ALA A 117 46.25 -29.55 0.79
N GLU A 118 46.93 -28.60 1.45
CA GLU A 118 48.40 -28.53 1.48
C GLU A 118 49.08 -29.68 2.23
N THR A 119 48.36 -30.37 3.13
CA THR A 119 48.88 -31.59 3.78
C THR A 119 48.85 -32.81 2.88
N LEU A 120 48.17 -32.73 1.72
CA LEU A 120 48.04 -33.86 0.82
C LEU A 120 49.33 -34.08 0.01
N PRO A 121 49.69 -35.34 -0.28
CA PRO A 121 51.01 -35.70 -0.82
C PRO A 121 51.27 -35.30 -2.29
N ASP A 122 50.28 -34.73 -2.99
CA ASP A 122 50.40 -34.32 -4.39
C ASP A 122 49.51 -33.10 -4.65
N MET A 123 50.12 -31.97 -4.99
CA MET A 123 49.40 -30.72 -5.28
C MET A 123 49.43 -30.37 -6.77
N SER A 124 49.77 -31.34 -7.63
CA SER A 124 49.86 -31.12 -9.07
C SER A 124 48.52 -30.69 -9.66
N ASP A 125 48.56 -29.78 -10.64
CA ASP A 125 47.38 -29.32 -11.39
C ASP A 125 46.63 -30.45 -12.10
N LYS A 126 47.23 -31.63 -12.26
CA LYS A 126 46.60 -32.80 -12.90
C LYS A 126 45.96 -33.76 -11.92
N ARG A 127 46.11 -33.57 -10.60
CA ARG A 127 45.53 -34.45 -9.59
C ARG A 127 44.01 -34.32 -9.55
N THR A 128 43.33 -35.46 -9.53
CA THR A 128 41.92 -35.53 -9.16
C THR A 128 41.84 -35.86 -7.67
N PHE A 129 41.11 -35.04 -6.91
CA PHE A 129 40.85 -35.31 -5.49
C PHE A 129 39.90 -36.48 -5.36
N THR A 130 40.13 -37.33 -4.36
CA THR A 130 39.24 -38.47 -4.09
C THR A 130 37.93 -38.00 -3.45
N GLU A 131 36.90 -38.84 -3.52
CA GLU A 131 35.61 -38.53 -2.88
C GLU A 131 35.75 -38.38 -1.36
N GLU A 132 36.63 -39.17 -0.74
CA GLU A 132 36.94 -39.10 0.69
C GLU A 132 37.56 -37.75 1.07
N GLU A 133 38.54 -37.27 0.31
CA GLU A 133 39.18 -35.96 0.51
C GLU A 133 38.17 -34.82 0.37
N LEU A 134 37.31 -34.89 -0.64
CA LEU A 134 36.26 -33.90 -0.88
C LEU A 134 35.19 -33.92 0.21
N SER A 135 34.83 -35.11 0.71
CA SER A 135 33.87 -35.26 1.80
C SER A 135 34.40 -34.66 3.11
N TYR A 136 35.69 -34.86 3.40
CA TYR A 136 36.33 -34.28 4.57
C TYR A 136 36.43 -32.76 4.47
N ALA A 137 36.87 -32.24 3.30
CA ALA A 137 36.87 -30.80 3.02
C ALA A 137 35.47 -30.18 3.17
N ARG A 138 34.43 -30.85 2.68
CA ARG A 138 33.04 -30.41 2.85
C ARG A 138 32.63 -30.37 4.32
N SER A 139 33.04 -31.35 5.13
CA SER A 139 32.69 -31.39 6.56
C SER A 139 33.27 -30.23 7.39
N MET A 140 34.34 -29.59 6.91
CA MET A 140 34.93 -28.41 7.55
C MET A 140 34.11 -27.14 7.31
N LEU A 141 33.31 -27.11 6.24
CA LEU A 141 32.45 -25.97 5.91
C LEU A 141 31.10 -26.14 6.63
N THR A 142 30.86 -25.34 7.65
CA THR A 142 29.59 -25.36 8.39
C THR A 142 28.67 -24.19 8.03
N LEU A 143 29.26 -23.10 7.53
CA LEU A 143 28.53 -21.87 7.19
C LEU A 143 28.16 -21.81 5.70
N LEU A 144 28.82 -22.60 4.86
CA LEU A 144 28.68 -22.58 3.40
C LEU A 144 28.65 -24.01 2.86
N SER A 145 27.82 -24.25 1.84
CA SER A 145 27.83 -25.50 1.08
C SER A 145 28.45 -25.29 -0.29
N LEU A 146 29.55 -25.99 -0.56
CA LEU A 146 30.23 -25.98 -1.85
C LEU A 146 30.08 -27.33 -2.57
N ARG A 147 29.85 -27.26 -3.88
CA ARG A 147 29.86 -28.42 -4.78
C ARG A 147 31.29 -28.92 -4.98
N ASP A 148 31.44 -30.16 -5.43
CA ASP A 148 32.76 -30.80 -5.57
C ASP A 148 33.71 -29.97 -6.43
N TYR A 149 33.25 -29.48 -7.59
CA TYR A 149 34.09 -28.65 -8.47
C TYR A 149 34.47 -27.28 -7.85
N GLN A 150 33.68 -26.77 -6.90
CA GLN A 150 33.97 -25.53 -6.18
C GLN A 150 35.02 -25.79 -5.09
N LEU A 151 34.89 -26.93 -4.39
CA LEU A 151 35.89 -27.41 -3.44
C LEU A 151 37.22 -27.69 -4.13
N THR A 152 37.23 -28.34 -5.30
CA THR A 152 38.47 -28.57 -6.04
C THR A 152 39.12 -27.26 -6.47
N THR A 153 38.33 -26.26 -6.89
CA THR A 153 38.85 -24.92 -7.20
C THR A 153 39.51 -24.31 -5.98
N LEU A 154 38.80 -24.28 -4.84
CA LEU A 154 39.31 -23.75 -3.57
C LEU A 154 40.59 -24.45 -3.11
N MET A 155 40.60 -25.78 -3.12
CA MET A 155 41.74 -26.58 -2.68
C MET A 155 42.96 -26.39 -3.58
N ARG A 156 42.79 -26.01 -4.86
CA ARG A 156 43.88 -25.72 -5.80
C ARG A 156 44.42 -24.30 -5.67
N THR A 157 43.56 -23.35 -5.33
CA THR A 157 43.94 -21.94 -5.18
C THR A 157 44.99 -21.75 -4.07
N PRO A 158 46.11 -21.07 -4.33
CA PRO A 158 47.10 -20.74 -3.31
C PRO A 158 46.51 -19.95 -2.14
N LEU A 159 47.03 -20.16 -0.93
CA LEU A 159 46.54 -19.46 0.26
C LEU A 159 46.64 -17.93 0.13
N ASP A 160 47.70 -17.43 -0.52
CA ASP A 160 47.88 -16.00 -0.79
C ASP A 160 46.78 -15.40 -1.67
N GLU A 161 46.29 -16.15 -2.66
CA GLU A 161 45.16 -15.74 -3.49
C GLU A 161 43.85 -15.71 -2.71
N ILE A 162 43.64 -16.66 -1.78
CA ILE A 162 42.49 -16.67 -0.87
C ILE A 162 42.53 -15.46 0.07
N ASN A 163 43.69 -15.13 0.63
CA ASN A 163 43.87 -13.95 1.50
C ASN A 163 43.65 -12.64 0.73
N THR A 164 44.14 -12.58 -0.51
CA THR A 164 43.92 -11.44 -1.39
C THR A 164 42.43 -11.30 -1.74
N LEU A 165 41.75 -12.41 -2.02
CA LEU A 165 40.31 -12.43 -2.25
C LEU A 165 39.54 -11.95 -1.01
N HIS A 166 39.89 -12.43 0.18
CA HIS A 166 39.29 -12.03 1.44
C HIS A 166 39.37 -10.52 1.64
N THR A 167 40.57 -9.95 1.53
CA THR A 167 40.79 -8.50 1.71
C THR A 167 39.98 -7.66 0.72
N ASN A 168 39.96 -8.08 -0.56
CA ASN A 168 39.23 -7.38 -1.61
C ASN A 168 37.70 -7.49 -1.40
N LEU A 169 37.19 -8.68 -1.08
CA LEU A 169 35.75 -8.88 -0.80
C LEU A 169 35.32 -8.17 0.46
N TYR A 170 36.13 -8.19 1.52
CA TYR A 170 35.84 -7.48 2.77
C TYR A 170 35.68 -5.98 2.50
N THR A 171 36.66 -5.38 1.81
CA THR A 171 36.63 -3.95 1.48
C THR A 171 35.47 -3.60 0.55
N ALA A 172 35.25 -4.40 -0.51
CA ALA A 172 34.16 -4.16 -1.45
C ALA A 172 32.78 -4.33 -0.80
N THR A 173 32.63 -5.33 0.07
CA THR A 173 31.40 -5.57 0.86
C THR A 173 31.17 -4.42 1.83
N GLN A 174 32.19 -3.99 2.58
CA GLN A 174 32.09 -2.87 3.50
C GLN A 174 31.64 -1.59 2.76
N ASN A 175 32.26 -1.27 1.63
CA ASN A 175 31.89 -0.10 0.84
C ASN A 175 30.46 -0.19 0.28
N THR A 176 30.06 -1.37 -0.20
CA THR A 176 28.72 -1.59 -0.75
C THR A 176 27.65 -1.49 0.33
N MET A 177 27.89 -2.10 1.50
CA MET A 177 27.00 -2.03 2.65
C MET A 177 26.90 -0.61 3.21
N ASN A 178 28.01 0.13 3.28
CA ASN A 178 28.00 1.55 3.66
C ASN A 178 27.22 2.42 2.65
N GLY A 179 27.09 1.97 1.40
CA GLY A 179 26.28 2.59 0.36
C GLY A 179 24.77 2.31 0.47
N HIS A 180 24.34 1.62 1.53
CA HIS A 180 22.99 1.12 1.76
C HIS A 180 22.54 0.04 0.77
N VAL A 181 22.19 -1.13 1.31
CA VAL A 181 21.61 -2.26 0.57
C VAL A 181 20.16 -2.42 1.01
N THR A 182 19.26 -2.06 0.12
CA THR A 182 17.81 -2.17 0.30
C THR A 182 17.35 -3.62 0.25
N GLU A 183 16.35 -3.95 1.07
CA GLU A 183 15.63 -5.22 1.00
C GLU A 183 15.11 -5.47 -0.44
N GLY A 184 15.47 -6.63 -1.00
CA GLY A 184 15.19 -7.00 -2.40
C GLY A 184 16.27 -6.57 -3.42
N GLN A 185 17.31 -5.86 -3.01
CA GLN A 185 18.45 -5.47 -3.86
C GLN A 185 19.74 -6.23 -3.53
N GLU A 186 19.66 -7.31 -2.73
CA GLU A 186 20.82 -8.09 -2.29
C GLU A 186 21.56 -8.68 -3.49
N TYR A 187 20.82 -9.20 -4.48
CA TYR A 187 21.40 -9.72 -5.71
C TYR A 187 22.22 -8.64 -6.46
N THR A 188 21.67 -7.43 -6.58
CA THR A 188 22.36 -6.30 -7.23
C THR A 188 23.61 -5.90 -6.44
N ALA A 189 23.55 -5.90 -5.11
CA ALA A 189 24.70 -5.65 -4.26
C ALA A 189 25.80 -6.71 -4.46
N VAL A 190 25.42 -8.00 -4.50
CA VAL A 190 26.35 -9.10 -4.81
C VAL A 190 27.01 -8.90 -6.17
N GLN A 191 26.24 -8.57 -7.21
CA GLN A 191 26.81 -8.33 -8.55
C GLN A 191 27.77 -7.13 -8.58
N SER A 192 27.44 -6.03 -7.87
CA SER A 192 28.31 -4.87 -7.74
C SER A 192 29.65 -5.25 -7.10
N ILE A 193 29.61 -6.00 -5.99
CA ILE A 193 30.81 -6.49 -5.30
C ILE A 193 31.64 -7.39 -6.23
N LEU A 194 31.00 -8.31 -6.95
CA LEU A 194 31.70 -9.18 -7.90
C LEU A 194 32.36 -8.40 -9.04
N GLN A 195 31.75 -7.32 -9.53
CA GLN A 195 32.37 -6.45 -10.53
C GLN A 195 33.61 -5.74 -9.98
N ILE A 196 33.55 -5.24 -8.74
CA ILE A 196 34.69 -4.57 -8.09
C ILE A 196 35.87 -5.53 -7.91
N VAL A 197 35.59 -6.75 -7.44
CA VAL A 197 36.63 -7.76 -7.14
C VAL A 197 37.11 -8.48 -8.40
N GLY A 198 36.26 -8.61 -9.43
CA GLY A 198 36.55 -9.35 -10.65
C GLY A 198 37.75 -8.84 -11.46
N PHE A 199 38.14 -7.56 -11.29
CA PHE A 199 39.35 -7.02 -11.92
C PHE A 199 40.66 -7.56 -11.31
N ARG A 200 40.61 -8.09 -10.09
CA ARG A 200 41.78 -8.48 -9.30
C ARG A 200 41.83 -9.98 -8.99
N THR A 201 40.84 -10.74 -9.43
CA THR A 201 40.64 -12.14 -9.07
C THR A 201 40.40 -12.99 -10.31
N GLY A 202 41.00 -14.19 -10.36
CA GLY A 202 40.76 -15.14 -11.45
C GLY A 202 39.29 -15.56 -11.55
N THR A 203 38.79 -15.73 -12.78
CA THR A 203 37.37 -16.02 -13.05
C THR A 203 36.87 -17.29 -12.35
N GLY A 204 37.70 -18.33 -12.25
CA GLY A 204 37.35 -19.57 -11.55
C GLY A 204 37.10 -19.34 -10.06
N LEU A 205 38.00 -18.63 -9.39
CA LEU A 205 37.87 -18.32 -7.96
C LEU A 205 36.68 -17.38 -7.68
N LEU A 206 36.46 -16.41 -8.56
CA LEU A 206 35.34 -15.47 -8.47
C LEU A 206 33.98 -16.20 -8.57
N GLN A 207 33.80 -17.06 -9.57
CA GLN A 207 32.52 -17.74 -9.80
C GLN A 207 32.30 -18.92 -8.85
N ASN A 208 33.35 -19.67 -8.54
CA ASN A 208 33.21 -20.93 -7.82
C ASN A 208 33.24 -20.74 -6.30
N VAL A 209 33.88 -19.67 -5.80
CA VAL A 209 34.04 -19.42 -4.36
C VAL A 209 33.45 -18.08 -3.95
N ALA A 210 33.81 -16.96 -4.58
CA ALA A 210 33.37 -15.64 -4.15
C ALA A 210 31.85 -15.44 -4.25
N LEU A 211 31.23 -15.84 -5.36
CA LEU A 211 29.77 -15.72 -5.55
C LEU A 211 28.96 -16.50 -4.49
N PRO A 212 29.23 -17.80 -4.22
CA PRO A 212 28.57 -18.53 -3.13
C PRO A 212 28.74 -17.90 -1.75
N VAL A 213 29.95 -17.40 -1.44
CA VAL A 213 30.24 -16.73 -0.16
C VAL A 213 29.36 -15.48 -0.03
N LEU A 214 29.35 -14.63 -1.06
CA LEU A 214 28.55 -13.40 -1.05
C LEU A 214 27.05 -13.68 -0.93
N ASN A 215 26.52 -14.67 -1.66
CA ASN A 215 25.11 -15.05 -1.54
C ASN A 215 24.72 -15.57 -0.15
N THR A 216 25.68 -16.06 0.62
CA THR A 216 25.45 -16.58 1.97
C THR A 216 25.58 -15.49 3.03
N CYS A 217 26.52 -14.56 2.84
CA CYS A 217 26.83 -13.54 3.85
C CYS A 217 26.03 -12.24 3.66
N ILE A 218 25.76 -11.81 2.43
CA ILE A 218 25.15 -10.50 2.16
C ILE A 218 23.68 -10.50 2.61
N ARG A 219 23.32 -9.48 3.39
CA ARG A 219 21.96 -9.19 3.86
C ARG A 219 21.67 -7.70 3.70
N ALA A 220 20.41 -7.35 3.42
CA ALA A 220 20.00 -5.96 3.35
C ALA A 220 20.13 -5.26 4.71
N ASN A 221 20.67 -4.05 4.71
CA ASN A 221 20.77 -3.20 5.89
C ASN A 221 19.75 -2.04 5.89
N MET A 222 19.02 -1.86 4.79
CA MET A 222 17.85 -0.99 4.70
C MET A 222 16.61 -1.86 4.58
N VAL A 223 15.92 -2.05 5.71
CA VAL A 223 14.72 -2.89 5.82
C VAL A 223 13.49 -2.00 5.83
N ILE A 224 12.38 -2.50 5.32
CA ILE A 224 11.11 -1.76 5.33
C ILE A 224 10.70 -1.47 6.78
N ASP A 225 10.52 -0.19 7.09
CA ASP A 225 9.93 0.26 8.34
C ASP A 225 8.42 0.09 8.23
N GLN A 226 7.92 -1.03 8.74
CA GLN A 226 6.51 -1.37 8.66
C GLN A 226 5.63 -0.35 9.39
N GLU A 227 6.10 0.18 10.52
CA GLU A 227 5.37 1.16 11.33
C GLU A 227 5.26 2.49 10.59
N ALA A 228 6.38 3.02 10.09
CA ALA A 228 6.40 4.26 9.33
C ALA A 228 5.64 4.14 8.00
N THR A 229 5.73 2.99 7.33
CA THR A 229 5.02 2.72 6.09
C THR A 229 3.51 2.64 6.33
N ASP A 230 3.06 1.96 7.38
CA ASP A 230 1.63 1.86 7.69
C ASP A 230 1.06 3.18 8.18
N ALA A 231 1.83 3.96 8.95
CA ALA A 231 1.45 5.33 9.30
C ALA A 231 1.30 6.22 8.06
N ALA A 232 2.22 6.12 7.09
CA ALA A 232 2.11 6.83 5.82
C ALA A 232 0.91 6.38 4.97
N ARG A 233 0.60 5.08 4.95
CA ARG A 233 -0.61 4.53 4.29
C ARG A 233 -1.89 5.06 4.92
N GLN A 234 -1.96 5.10 6.25
CA GLN A 234 -3.11 5.66 6.97
C GLN A 234 -3.25 7.15 6.71
N ALA A 235 -2.16 7.91 6.74
CA ALA A 235 -2.17 9.34 6.42
C ALA A 235 -2.64 9.60 4.98
N ALA A 236 -2.16 8.81 4.01
CA ALA A 236 -2.58 8.91 2.62
C ALA A 236 -4.06 8.57 2.43
N GLY A 237 -4.57 7.54 3.12
CA GLY A 237 -5.99 7.21 3.13
C GLY A 237 -6.84 8.32 3.75
N ASN A 238 -6.43 8.86 4.89
CA ASN A 238 -7.16 9.94 5.57
C ASN A 238 -7.17 11.26 4.79
N ALA A 239 -6.19 11.48 3.91
CA ALA A 239 -6.11 12.66 3.06
C ALA A 239 -7.05 12.61 1.85
N VAL A 240 -7.69 11.47 1.56
CA VAL A 240 -8.62 11.34 0.43
C VAL A 240 -9.97 11.99 0.77
N GLU A 241 -10.37 12.97 -0.04
CA GLU A 241 -11.67 13.63 0.04
C GLU A 241 -12.83 12.66 -0.23
N GLU A 242 -13.95 12.88 0.46
CA GLU A 242 -15.15 12.07 0.30
C GLU A 242 -15.81 12.33 -1.05
N VAL A 243 -16.23 11.25 -1.73
CA VAL A 243 -16.97 11.36 -2.99
C VAL A 243 -18.43 11.62 -2.66
N ILE A 244 -18.91 12.82 -2.99
CA ILE A 244 -20.27 13.27 -2.70
C ILE A 244 -21.09 13.31 -4.00
N TYR A 245 -22.27 12.68 -4.00
CA TYR A 245 -23.26 12.89 -5.06
C TYR A 245 -24.26 13.97 -4.66
N LYS A 246 -24.54 14.86 -5.62
CA LYS A 246 -25.56 15.91 -5.57
C LYS A 246 -26.82 15.49 -6.31
#